data_AF-A0AAD3D0M6-F1
#
_entry.id   AF-A0AAD3D0M6-F1
#
_cell.length_a   1.000
_cell.length_b   1.000
_cell.length_c   1.000
_cell.angle_alpha   90.00
_cell.angle_beta   90.00
_cell.angle_gamma   90.00
#
_symmetry.space_group_name_H-M   'P 1'
#
loop_
_entity.id
_entity.type
_entity.pdbx_description
1 polymer ?
#
loop_
_entity_poly.entity_id
_entity_poly.type
_entity_poly.pdbx_seq_one_letter_code
_entity_poly.pdbx_strand_id
1 'polypeptide(L)'
;MASTRNNATFFVAGATAATLIPYLLRNIKKVGRKQEIKSVKSTEDGIRSRSSEKVVMDSPDLDNRILRKAEGALRMRTSRLIIVVERCTNDHNYSAILRTAEALGVQHVYIIAPQARNATLRVNGEVEIGVDKIEGVSTDNVKLVRSNGTQVKRYTESEVKDRANHHLFAQRALEWLEVTEFETTQACIDKLRSDGYSIWSTDLSQEAVTLDEQGLREEGQVENIIPDKLAIVFGTEAVGCSTQILEESDKRVYLPLRGFADSLNLSVATALVVHHLFILDPTLVGAMPEEERIALRRQWYAKLATQRILSKSDKVRRKRLNGTIKALEELEHHENYPEQYEFPLTKEQLEKLHKLPAVRKELQDLEDEVYAKALSAIEDLVHSPPEPIQDMRRHDDHRQTYTGRNTKKKGGEAWSNMPATRYVDTSNSDTASFFRDRVKANEMKYDT
;
A
#
# COMPACT_ATOMS: atom_id res chain seq x y z
N MET A 1 0.56 -42.48 -30.97
CA MET A 1 0.58 -42.90 -29.55
C MET A 1 1.87 -42.39 -28.91
N ALA A 2 1.82 -41.23 -28.27
CA ALA A 2 2.93 -40.69 -27.49
C ALA A 2 2.32 -40.05 -26.24
N SER A 3 2.65 -40.60 -25.07
CA SER A 3 2.22 -40.10 -23.76
C SER A 3 3.46 -39.57 -23.04
N THR A 4 3.61 -38.25 -23.05
CA THR A 4 4.55 -37.51 -22.22
C THR A 4 3.92 -37.34 -20.84
N ARG A 5 4.52 -37.99 -19.83
CA ARG A 5 4.21 -37.76 -18.41
C ARG A 5 4.98 -36.53 -17.94
N ASN A 6 4.30 -35.41 -17.72
CA ASN A 6 4.82 -34.28 -16.98
C ASN A 6 4.75 -34.58 -15.48
N ASN A 7 5.89 -34.77 -14.83
CA ASN A 7 6.02 -34.76 -13.37
C ASN A 7 6.24 -33.31 -12.91
N ALA A 8 5.17 -32.64 -12.49
CA ALA A 8 5.28 -31.38 -11.76
C ALA A 8 5.71 -31.68 -10.32
N THR A 9 6.89 -31.19 -9.93
CA THR A 9 7.44 -31.30 -8.58
C THR A 9 7.22 -29.96 -7.90
N PHE A 10 6.25 -29.86 -6.98
CA PHE A 10 6.02 -28.65 -6.20
C PHE A 10 6.93 -28.65 -4.95
N PHE A 11 7.78 -27.63 -4.83
CA PHE A 11 8.52 -27.35 -3.59
C PHE A 11 7.68 -26.43 -2.71
N VAL A 12 7.22 -26.94 -1.57
CA VAL A 12 6.65 -26.15 -0.47
C VAL A 12 7.68 -26.14 0.65
N ALA A 13 8.34 -25.00 0.88
CA ALA A 13 9.21 -24.77 2.04
C ALA A 13 8.38 -24.15 3.19
N GLY A 14 8.57 -24.66 4.41
CA GLY A 14 7.73 -24.41 5.61
C GLY A 14 7.65 -22.95 6.06
N ALA A 15 6.57 -22.49 6.70
CA ALA A 15 5.98 -23.02 7.93
C ALA A 15 4.43 -22.99 7.95
N THR A 16 3.79 -23.84 7.13
CA THR A 16 2.33 -24.10 7.16
C THR A 16 1.99 -25.57 7.38
N ALA A 17 2.96 -26.42 7.75
CA ALA A 17 2.74 -27.85 7.90
C ALA A 17 1.98 -28.25 9.18
N ALA A 18 1.88 -27.38 10.20
CA ALA A 18 1.27 -27.74 11.48
C ALA A 18 -0.27 -27.59 11.51
N THR A 19 -0.87 -26.94 10.51
CA THR A 19 -2.33 -26.72 10.42
C THR A 19 -2.96 -27.26 9.13
N LEU A 20 -2.19 -27.63 8.10
CA LEU A 20 -2.73 -28.18 6.84
C LEU A 20 -2.96 -29.70 6.83
N ILE A 21 -2.27 -30.48 7.67
CA ILE A 21 -2.31 -31.95 7.61
C ILE A 21 -3.67 -32.54 8.07
N PRO A 22 -4.36 -32.01 9.11
CA PRO A 22 -5.67 -32.55 9.49
C PRO A 22 -6.78 -32.27 8.46
N TYR A 23 -6.63 -31.22 7.64
CA TYR A 23 -7.63 -30.83 6.63
C TYR A 23 -7.49 -31.66 5.34
N LEU A 24 -6.26 -31.92 4.89
CA LEU A 24 -5.97 -32.81 3.76
C LEU A 24 -6.37 -34.28 4.04
N LEU A 25 -6.19 -34.76 5.27
CA LEU A 25 -6.58 -36.13 5.66
C LEU A 25 -8.10 -36.34 5.76
N ARG A 26 -8.90 -35.28 5.97
CA ARG A 26 -10.37 -35.37 5.98
C ARG A 26 -10.95 -35.61 4.58
N ASN A 27 -10.28 -35.16 3.52
CA ASN A 27 -10.78 -35.30 2.14
C ASN A 27 -10.32 -36.59 1.44
N ILE A 28 -9.28 -37.27 1.94
CA ILE A 28 -8.83 -38.56 1.37
C ILE A 28 -9.78 -39.72 1.76
N LYS A 29 -10.59 -39.58 2.82
CA LYS A 29 -11.60 -40.61 3.20
C LYS A 29 -12.86 -40.63 2.33
N LYS A 30 -13.05 -39.68 1.41
CA LYS A 30 -14.23 -39.63 0.51
C LYS A 30 -13.99 -40.19 -0.90
N VAL A 31 -12.76 -40.55 -1.25
CA VAL A 31 -12.46 -41.20 -2.54
C VAL A 31 -12.07 -42.65 -2.26
N GLY A 32 -12.98 -43.57 -2.55
CA GLY A 32 -12.84 -45.01 -2.31
C GLY A 32 -11.73 -45.67 -3.15
N ARG A 33 -10.46 -45.43 -2.82
CA ARG A 33 -9.33 -46.22 -3.31
C ARG A 33 -8.67 -46.95 -2.15
N LYS A 34 -8.91 -48.26 -2.05
CA LYS A 34 -8.09 -49.18 -1.27
C LYS A 34 -6.67 -49.17 -1.86
N GLN A 35 -5.68 -48.71 -1.11
CA GLN A 35 -4.29 -49.10 -1.34
C GLN A 35 -3.79 -49.84 -0.10
N GLU A 36 -3.21 -51.01 -0.35
CA GLU A 36 -2.65 -51.91 0.66
C GLU A 36 -1.49 -51.25 1.42
N ILE A 37 -1.60 -51.24 2.75
CA ILE A 37 -0.52 -50.81 3.64
C ILE A 37 0.40 -52.01 3.84
N LYS A 38 1.56 -52.04 3.18
CA LYS A 38 2.66 -52.94 3.57
C LYS A 38 3.39 -52.33 4.75
N SER A 39 3.43 -53.07 5.85
CA SER A 39 4.17 -52.69 7.06
C SER A 39 5.67 -52.68 6.77
N VAL A 40 6.30 -51.51 6.84
CA VAL A 40 7.75 -51.38 6.83
C VAL A 40 8.20 -51.42 8.29
N LYS A 41 8.93 -52.49 8.64
CA LYS A 41 9.62 -52.62 9.93
C LYS A 41 10.59 -51.46 10.12
N SER A 42 10.55 -50.88 11.31
CA SER A 42 11.48 -49.86 11.81
C SER A 42 12.92 -50.36 11.77
N THR A 43 13.72 -49.81 10.87
CA THR A 43 15.18 -49.79 11.02
C THR A 43 15.58 -48.38 11.44
N GLU A 44 16.12 -48.26 12.65
CA GLU A 44 16.45 -47.00 13.34
C GLU A 44 17.60 -46.19 12.71
N ASP A 45 18.15 -46.60 11.56
CA ASP A 45 19.33 -45.98 10.95
C ASP A 45 19.03 -45.02 9.77
N GLY A 46 17.82 -44.45 9.73
CA GLY A 46 17.34 -43.57 8.66
C GLY A 46 17.23 -42.08 8.99
N ILE A 47 17.49 -41.66 10.22
CA ILE A 47 17.43 -40.23 10.62
C ILE A 47 18.79 -39.59 10.34
N ARG A 48 19.21 -39.54 9.07
CA ARG A 48 20.22 -38.59 8.63
C ARG A 48 19.52 -37.29 8.24
N SER A 49 19.84 -36.26 9.01
CA SER A 49 19.41 -34.86 8.90
C SER A 49 18.97 -34.42 7.50
N ARG A 50 17.67 -34.19 7.32
CA ARG A 50 17.27 -33.01 6.53
C ARG A 50 17.73 -31.82 7.35
N SER A 51 18.81 -31.17 6.92
CA SER A 51 19.14 -29.84 7.41
C SER A 51 17.88 -28.99 7.28
N SER A 52 17.28 -28.57 8.39
CA SER A 52 16.27 -27.54 8.36
C SER A 52 16.91 -26.32 7.71
N GLU A 53 16.50 -25.96 6.49
CA GLU A 53 16.86 -24.68 5.91
C GLU A 53 16.55 -23.61 6.95
N LYS A 54 17.59 -22.87 7.33
CA LYS A 54 17.51 -21.90 8.42
C LYS A 54 16.68 -20.73 7.89
N VAL A 55 15.42 -20.63 8.31
CA VAL A 55 14.53 -19.54 7.89
C VAL A 55 15.20 -18.20 8.21
N VAL A 56 15.39 -17.35 7.20
CA VAL A 56 16.00 -16.04 7.38
C VAL A 56 14.99 -15.10 8.03
N MET A 57 15.26 -14.75 9.29
CA MET A 57 14.42 -13.89 10.13
C MET A 57 14.93 -12.45 10.08
N ASP A 58 14.02 -11.48 10.26
CA ASP A 58 14.40 -10.09 10.42
C ASP A 58 15.21 -9.89 11.72
N SER A 59 16.46 -9.45 11.61
CA SER A 59 17.36 -9.15 12.74
C SER A 59 18.15 -7.86 12.47
N PRO A 60 18.42 -7.00 13.48
CA PRO A 60 19.25 -5.80 13.31
C PRO A 60 20.64 -6.05 12.72
N ASP A 61 21.23 -7.22 13.02
CA ASP A 61 22.59 -7.57 12.59
C ASP A 61 22.66 -8.18 11.18
N LEU A 62 21.50 -8.37 10.53
CA LEU A 62 21.43 -8.97 9.20
C LEU A 62 22.09 -8.04 8.17
N ASP A 63 22.96 -8.61 7.33
CA ASP A 63 23.58 -7.89 6.23
C ASP A 63 22.53 -7.46 5.20
N ASN A 64 22.65 -6.23 4.70
CA ASN A 64 21.71 -5.69 3.72
C ASN A 64 20.24 -5.89 4.12
N ARG A 65 19.96 -5.88 5.43
CA ARG A 65 18.66 -6.18 6.04
C ARG A 65 17.50 -5.54 5.29
N ILE A 66 17.65 -4.27 4.91
CA ILE A 66 16.59 -3.52 4.25
C ILE A 66 16.34 -3.98 2.81
N LEU A 67 17.38 -4.35 2.06
CA LEU A 67 17.23 -4.96 0.74
C LEU A 67 16.59 -6.35 0.82
N ARG A 68 17.07 -7.19 1.76
CA ARG A 68 16.48 -8.52 2.00
C ARG A 68 15.02 -8.42 2.43
N LYS A 69 14.68 -7.40 3.22
CA LYS A 69 13.30 -7.08 3.60
C LYS A 69 12.44 -6.64 2.41
N ALA A 70 12.98 -5.78 1.55
CA ALA A 70 12.31 -5.35 0.33
C ALA A 70 12.05 -6.54 -0.60
N GLU A 71 13.03 -7.43 -0.78
CA GLU A 71 12.86 -8.66 -1.57
C GLU A 71 11.81 -9.60 -0.96
N GLY A 72 11.82 -9.78 0.37
CA GLY A 72 10.80 -10.56 1.06
C GLY A 72 9.39 -10.02 0.82
N ALA A 73 9.21 -8.70 0.87
CA ALA A 73 7.93 -8.06 0.54
C ALA A 73 7.55 -8.20 -0.94
N LEU A 74 8.48 -7.98 -1.89
CA LEU A 74 8.25 -8.11 -3.34
C LEU A 74 7.79 -9.52 -3.73
N ARG A 75 8.33 -10.56 -3.08
CA ARG A 75 7.92 -11.95 -3.32
C ARG A 75 6.50 -12.26 -2.90
N MET A 76 5.95 -11.47 -1.96
CA MET A 76 4.59 -11.61 -1.47
C MET A 76 3.61 -10.66 -2.17
N ARG A 77 4.10 -9.79 -3.08
CA ARG A 77 3.25 -8.85 -3.82
C ARG A 77 2.38 -9.56 -4.85
N THR A 78 1.16 -9.08 -4.99
CA THR A 78 0.20 -9.53 -6.01
C THR A 78 -0.28 -8.37 -6.86
N SER A 79 -0.31 -8.59 -8.17
CA SER A 79 -1.00 -7.73 -9.13
C SER A 79 -2.29 -8.38 -9.66
N ARG A 80 -2.55 -9.66 -9.34
CA ARG A 80 -3.85 -10.31 -9.68
C ARG A 80 -5.05 -9.71 -8.96
N LEU A 81 -4.83 -9.03 -7.82
CA LEU A 81 -5.89 -8.41 -7.02
C LEU A 81 -5.69 -6.89 -6.98
N ILE A 82 -6.74 -6.13 -7.33
CA ILE A 82 -6.82 -4.67 -7.16
C ILE A 82 -7.89 -4.37 -6.11
N ILE A 83 -7.56 -3.48 -5.16
CA ILE A 83 -8.55 -2.89 -4.25
C ILE A 83 -9.03 -1.59 -4.88
N VAL A 84 -10.34 -1.46 -5.10
CA VAL A 84 -10.95 -0.22 -5.59
C VAL A 84 -11.74 0.41 -4.45
N VAL A 85 -11.45 1.67 -4.14
CA VAL A 85 -12.14 2.45 -3.10
C VAL A 85 -12.95 3.54 -3.78
N GLU A 86 -14.27 3.40 -3.77
CA GLU A 86 -15.17 4.35 -4.41
C GLU A 86 -15.62 5.44 -3.43
N ARG A 87 -15.31 6.71 -3.74
CA ARG A 87 -15.86 7.90 -3.10
C ARG A 87 -15.70 7.93 -1.58
N CYS A 88 -14.64 7.32 -1.03
CA CYS A 88 -14.36 7.36 0.40
C CYS A 88 -14.10 8.80 0.84
N THR A 89 -14.87 9.27 1.83
CA THR A 89 -14.80 10.66 2.32
C THR A 89 -14.03 10.78 3.63
N ASN A 90 -13.69 9.65 4.26
CA ASN A 90 -13.00 9.61 5.54
C ASN A 90 -11.52 9.25 5.36
N ASP A 91 -10.64 10.20 5.65
CA ASP A 91 -9.19 10.03 5.52
C ASP A 91 -8.61 8.93 6.45
N HIS A 92 -9.28 8.63 7.57
CA HIS A 92 -8.89 7.53 8.45
C HIS A 92 -9.11 6.17 7.78
N ASN A 93 -10.27 5.96 7.17
CA ASN A 93 -10.57 4.73 6.44
C ASN A 93 -9.62 4.58 5.25
N TYR A 94 -9.41 5.67 4.51
CA TYR A 94 -8.47 5.73 3.40
C TYR A 94 -7.05 5.27 3.82
N SER A 95 -6.50 5.87 4.87
CA SER A 95 -5.17 5.52 5.36
C SER A 95 -5.09 4.07 5.88
N ALA A 96 -6.15 3.60 6.53
CA ALA A 96 -6.23 2.23 7.03
C ALA A 96 -6.32 1.19 5.90
N ILE A 97 -7.03 1.49 4.82
CA ILE A 97 -7.14 0.63 3.63
C ILE A 97 -5.80 0.54 2.92
N LEU A 98 -5.12 1.67 2.70
CA LEU A 98 -3.77 1.65 2.10
C LEU A 98 -2.80 0.83 2.94
N ARG A 99 -2.83 0.99 4.27
CA ARG A 99 -2.02 0.16 5.16
C ARG A 99 -2.38 -1.32 5.09
N THR A 100 -3.66 -1.64 4.91
CA THR A 100 -4.15 -3.00 4.74
C THR A 100 -3.63 -3.61 3.45
N ALA A 101 -3.72 -2.87 2.33
CA ALA A 101 -3.19 -3.28 1.04
C ALA A 101 -1.67 -3.52 1.13
N GLU A 102 -0.93 -2.60 1.76
CA GLU A 102 0.51 -2.73 1.95
C GLU A 102 0.86 -4.00 2.73
N ALA A 103 0.22 -4.21 3.88
CA ALA A 103 0.49 -5.32 4.79
C ALA A 103 0.08 -6.70 4.22
N LEU A 104 -0.96 -6.74 3.39
CA LEU A 104 -1.47 -7.96 2.77
C LEU A 104 -0.80 -8.27 1.42
N GLY A 105 0.11 -7.41 0.95
CA GLY A 105 0.84 -7.64 -0.30
C GLY A 105 0.08 -7.28 -1.57
N VAL A 106 -1.05 -6.56 -1.48
CA VAL A 106 -1.71 -6.01 -2.67
C VAL A 106 -0.88 -4.86 -3.22
N GLN A 107 -0.56 -4.84 -4.52
CA GLN A 107 0.30 -3.80 -5.11
C GLN A 107 -0.47 -2.56 -5.54
N HIS A 108 -1.64 -2.73 -6.16
CA HIS A 108 -2.40 -1.64 -6.78
C HIS A 108 -3.67 -1.32 -5.98
N VAL A 109 -3.88 -0.04 -5.71
CA VAL A 109 -5.12 0.49 -5.11
C VAL A 109 -5.67 1.58 -6.00
N TYR A 110 -6.90 1.41 -6.47
CA TYR A 110 -7.59 2.40 -7.30
C TYR A 110 -8.54 3.21 -6.43
N ILE A 111 -8.55 4.52 -6.60
CA ILE A 111 -9.42 5.43 -5.86
C ILE A 111 -10.26 6.19 -6.85
N ILE A 112 -11.57 6.16 -6.66
CA ILE A 112 -12.49 7.00 -7.40
C ILE A 112 -12.82 8.18 -6.51
N ALA A 113 -12.42 9.38 -6.95
CA ALA A 113 -12.61 10.60 -6.18
C ALA A 113 -14.11 10.82 -5.85
N PRO A 114 -14.44 11.36 -4.66
CA PRO A 114 -15.80 11.78 -4.37
C PRO A 114 -16.22 12.84 -5.39
N GLN A 115 -17.13 12.48 -6.30
CA GLN A 115 -17.75 13.48 -7.15
C GLN A 115 -18.46 14.49 -6.25
N ALA A 116 -18.20 15.77 -6.48
CA ALA A 116 -18.88 16.85 -5.79
C ALA A 116 -20.37 16.76 -6.11
N ARG A 117 -21.13 16.03 -5.29
CA ARG A 117 -22.59 15.96 -5.39
C ARG A 117 -23.13 17.34 -5.04
N ASN A 118 -23.38 18.14 -6.07
CA ASN A 118 -24.18 19.36 -6.03
C ASN A 118 -23.80 20.31 -4.88
N ALA A 119 -22.62 20.93 -4.99
CA ALA A 119 -22.42 22.21 -4.32
C ALA A 119 -23.20 23.27 -5.09
N THR A 120 -24.48 23.46 -4.74
CA THR A 120 -25.23 24.60 -5.23
C THR A 120 -24.73 25.82 -4.45
N LEU A 121 -24.03 26.73 -5.13
CA LEU A 121 -23.74 28.04 -4.56
C LEU A 121 -25.06 28.80 -4.46
N ARG A 122 -25.45 29.21 -3.25
CA ARG A 122 -26.57 30.14 -3.06
C ARG A 122 -26.01 31.49 -2.68
N VAL A 123 -26.22 32.49 -3.55
CA VAL A 123 -25.93 33.89 -3.29
C VAL A 123 -27.26 34.57 -2.97
N ASN A 124 -27.39 35.16 -1.78
CA ASN A 124 -28.55 35.96 -1.36
C ASN A 124 -29.95 35.30 -1.50
N GLY A 125 -30.04 33.96 -1.49
CA GLY A 125 -31.31 33.22 -1.48
C GLY A 125 -31.78 32.71 -2.86
N GLU A 126 -31.20 33.22 -3.94
CA GLU A 126 -31.45 32.73 -5.31
C GLU A 126 -30.52 31.54 -5.65
N VAL A 127 -31.01 30.64 -6.50
CA VAL A 127 -30.33 29.43 -6.94
C VAL A 127 -29.74 29.69 -8.32
N GLU A 128 -28.42 29.79 -8.43
CA GLU A 128 -27.75 29.70 -9.73
C GLU A 128 -27.32 28.26 -9.99
N ILE A 129 -27.76 27.72 -11.13
CA ILE A 129 -27.40 26.38 -11.60
C ILE A 129 -26.16 26.52 -12.50
N GLY A 130 -25.03 25.99 -12.03
CA GLY A 130 -23.79 25.85 -12.82
C GLY A 130 -22.64 26.69 -12.27
N VAL A 131 -21.58 26.03 -11.80
CA VAL A 131 -20.41 26.68 -11.15
C VAL A 131 -19.32 27.10 -12.15
N ASP A 132 -19.59 27.03 -13.46
CA ASP A 132 -18.53 27.26 -14.45
C ASP A 132 -18.32 28.74 -14.84
N LYS A 133 -19.09 29.71 -14.30
CA LYS A 133 -18.90 31.13 -14.62
C LYS A 133 -19.36 32.07 -13.50
N ILE A 134 -18.53 32.36 -12.50
CA ILE A 134 -18.75 33.51 -11.60
C ILE A 134 -17.42 34.23 -11.35
N GLU A 135 -17.11 35.22 -12.18
CA GLU A 135 -16.10 36.25 -11.90
C GLU A 135 -16.79 37.45 -11.21
N GLY A 136 -16.29 37.90 -10.06
CA GLY A 136 -16.63 39.21 -9.49
C GLY A 136 -17.64 39.28 -8.33
N VAL A 137 -17.98 38.18 -7.65
CA VAL A 137 -18.88 38.19 -6.47
C VAL A 137 -18.09 38.15 -5.16
N SER A 138 -18.28 39.14 -4.27
CA SER A 138 -17.70 39.15 -2.91
C SER A 138 -18.17 37.94 -2.09
N THR A 139 -17.21 37.23 -1.49
CA THR A 139 -17.40 35.93 -0.80
C THR A 139 -17.98 36.02 0.61
N ASP A 140 -18.24 37.23 1.12
CA ASP A 140 -18.60 37.43 2.53
C ASP A 140 -19.97 36.84 2.92
N ASN A 141 -20.82 36.51 1.94
CA ASN A 141 -22.16 35.93 2.16
C ASN A 141 -22.43 34.61 1.41
N VAL A 142 -21.39 33.95 0.91
CA VAL A 142 -21.55 32.71 0.12
C VAL A 142 -21.63 31.49 1.04
N LYS A 143 -22.82 30.89 1.12
CA LYS A 143 -23.06 29.63 1.85
C LYS A 143 -23.03 28.48 0.85
N LEU A 144 -22.08 27.56 1.02
CA LEU A 144 -22.12 26.26 0.33
C LEU A 144 -23.20 25.41 0.98
N VAL A 145 -24.22 25.04 0.20
CA VAL A 145 -25.36 24.27 0.68
C VAL A 145 -25.53 23.06 -0.23
N ARG A 146 -25.75 21.89 0.36
CA ARG A 146 -26.15 20.69 -0.39
C ARG A 146 -27.53 20.92 -1.02
N SER A 147 -27.87 20.12 -2.04
CA SER A 147 -29.18 20.16 -2.71
C SER A 147 -30.39 20.04 -1.75
N ASN A 148 -30.20 19.45 -0.56
CA ASN A 148 -31.21 19.31 0.48
C ASN A 148 -31.28 20.48 1.48
N GLY A 149 -30.58 21.60 1.23
CA GLY A 149 -30.57 22.76 2.12
C GLY A 149 -29.60 22.67 3.31
N THR A 150 -28.84 21.58 3.46
CA THR A 150 -27.87 21.43 4.55
C THR A 150 -26.58 22.19 4.23
N GLN A 151 -26.12 23.06 5.13
CA GLN A 151 -24.83 23.74 4.96
C GLN A 151 -23.68 22.72 4.92
N VAL A 152 -22.79 22.86 3.95
CA VAL A 152 -21.54 22.10 3.90
C VAL A 152 -20.62 22.68 4.97
N LYS A 153 -20.25 21.86 5.96
CA LYS A 153 -19.31 22.24 7.01
C LYS A 153 -17.95 22.57 6.38
N ARG A 154 -17.45 23.81 6.56
CA ARG A 154 -16.05 24.13 6.27
C ARG A 154 -15.17 23.40 7.27
N TYR A 155 -14.14 22.70 6.78
CA TYR A 155 -13.18 22.03 7.63
C TYR A 155 -12.45 23.07 8.50
N THR A 156 -12.24 22.75 9.78
CA THR A 156 -11.43 23.60 10.65
C THR A 156 -9.94 23.45 10.33
N GLU A 157 -9.10 24.44 10.68
CA GLU A 157 -7.64 24.32 10.51
C GLU A 157 -7.04 23.10 11.24
N SER A 158 -7.66 22.66 12.34
CA SER A 158 -7.26 21.42 13.03
C SER A 158 -7.61 20.19 12.23
N GLU A 159 -8.80 20.13 11.61
CA GLU A 159 -9.20 19.03 10.71
C GLU A 159 -8.31 18.98 9.46
N VAL A 160 -7.88 20.13 8.93
CA VAL A 160 -6.91 20.22 7.82
C VAL A 160 -5.51 19.73 8.24
N LYS A 161 -5.04 20.11 9.44
CA LYS A 161 -3.76 19.63 9.99
C LYS A 161 -3.78 18.14 10.30
N ASP A 162 -4.88 17.64 10.86
CA ASP A 162 -5.05 16.22 11.13
C ASP A 162 -5.12 15.45 9.81
N ARG A 163 -5.81 15.97 8.79
CA ARG A 163 -5.80 15.42 7.42
C ARG A 163 -4.40 15.35 6.82
N ALA A 164 -3.59 16.40 6.99
CA ALA A 164 -2.19 16.40 6.55
C ALA A 164 -1.32 15.38 7.32
N ASN A 165 -1.55 15.20 8.62
CA ASN A 165 -0.87 14.17 9.43
C ASN A 165 -1.30 12.75 9.03
N HIS A 166 -2.57 12.55 8.72
CA HIS A 166 -3.11 11.29 8.21
C HIS A 166 -2.53 10.94 6.84
N HIS A 167 -2.45 11.94 5.95
CA HIS A 167 -1.74 11.83 4.69
C HIS A 167 -0.25 11.48 4.90
N LEU A 168 0.43 12.04 5.91
CA LEU A 168 1.83 11.68 6.24
C LEU A 168 1.99 10.22 6.71
N PHE A 169 1.00 9.66 7.43
CA PHE A 169 1.00 8.24 7.79
C PHE A 169 0.69 7.35 6.58
N ALA A 170 -0.24 7.77 5.72
CA ALA A 170 -0.51 7.13 4.43
C ALA A 170 0.71 7.19 3.51
N GLN A 171 1.49 8.29 3.51
CA GLN A 171 2.69 8.45 2.68
C GLN A 171 3.68 7.29 2.86
N ARG A 172 3.84 6.75 4.06
CA ARG A 172 4.70 5.57 4.31
C ARG A 172 4.17 4.27 3.71
N ALA A 173 2.86 4.11 3.57
CA ALA A 173 2.24 2.99 2.85
C ALA A 173 2.26 3.24 1.34
N LEU A 174 2.00 4.49 0.90
CA LEU A 174 2.14 4.96 -0.47
C LEU A 174 3.58 4.82 -1.00
N GLU A 175 4.57 4.75 -0.11
CA GLU A 175 5.96 4.55 -0.51
C GLU A 175 6.21 3.26 -1.31
N TRP A 176 5.39 2.24 -1.12
CA TRP A 176 5.57 0.89 -1.67
C TRP A 176 4.33 0.37 -2.40
N LEU A 177 3.28 1.17 -2.48
CA LEU A 177 2.05 0.87 -3.20
C LEU A 177 1.96 1.72 -4.46
N GLU A 178 1.28 1.19 -5.46
CA GLU A 178 0.85 1.99 -6.59
C GLU A 178 -0.60 2.41 -6.38
N VAL A 179 -0.82 3.71 -6.32
CA VAL A 179 -2.14 4.30 -6.11
C VAL A 179 -2.53 5.08 -7.33
N THR A 180 -3.64 4.68 -7.95
CA THR A 180 -4.17 5.31 -9.15
C THR A 180 -5.49 6.00 -8.83
N GLU A 181 -5.55 7.30 -9.07
CA GLU A 181 -6.75 8.10 -8.82
C GLU A 181 -7.53 8.32 -10.13
N PHE A 182 -8.85 8.21 -10.03
CA PHE A 182 -9.77 8.41 -11.14
C PHE A 182 -10.79 9.50 -10.77
N GLU A 183 -10.99 10.44 -11.70
CA GLU A 183 -12.00 11.51 -11.54
C GLU A 183 -13.44 10.97 -11.63
N THR A 184 -13.64 9.91 -12.43
CA THR A 184 -14.96 9.34 -12.67
C THR A 184 -14.97 7.83 -12.46
N THR A 185 -16.12 7.32 -12.01
CA THR A 185 -16.35 5.89 -11.88
C THR A 185 -16.17 5.17 -13.22
N GLN A 186 -16.64 5.77 -14.32
CA GLN A 186 -16.50 5.20 -15.66
C GLN A 186 -15.05 5.02 -16.08
N ALA A 187 -14.19 6.03 -15.87
CA ALA A 187 -12.78 5.94 -16.23
C ALA A 187 -12.06 4.80 -15.47
N CYS A 188 -12.43 4.57 -14.20
CA CYS A 188 -11.92 3.44 -13.43
C CYS A 188 -12.40 2.09 -14.01
N ILE A 189 -13.68 1.96 -14.33
CA ILE A 189 -14.26 0.74 -14.93
C ILE A 189 -13.58 0.45 -16.27
N ASP A 190 -13.49 1.43 -17.16
CA ASP A 190 -12.88 1.30 -18.49
C ASP A 190 -11.43 0.81 -18.36
N LYS A 191 -10.66 1.39 -17.43
CA LYS A 191 -9.29 0.97 -17.15
C LYS A 191 -9.22 -0.48 -16.69
N LEU A 192 -10.00 -0.85 -15.67
CA LEU A 192 -10.07 -2.22 -15.16
C LEU A 192 -10.42 -3.25 -16.24
N ARG A 193 -11.42 -2.95 -17.08
CA ARG A 193 -11.84 -3.80 -18.20
C ARG A 193 -10.75 -3.92 -19.25
N SER A 194 -10.09 -2.81 -19.62
CA SER A 194 -8.98 -2.81 -20.58
C SER A 194 -7.79 -3.66 -20.12
N ASP A 195 -7.54 -3.72 -18.81
CA ASP A 195 -6.47 -4.51 -18.22
C ASP A 195 -6.86 -5.98 -17.95
N GLY A 196 -8.11 -6.34 -18.26
CA GLY A 196 -8.65 -7.69 -18.16
C GLY A 196 -9.10 -8.11 -16.76
N TYR A 197 -9.40 -7.16 -15.87
CA TYR A 197 -9.91 -7.48 -14.54
C TYR A 197 -11.41 -7.78 -14.55
N SER A 198 -11.79 -8.86 -13.86
CA SER A 198 -13.17 -9.04 -13.42
C SER A 198 -13.46 -8.09 -12.26
N ILE A 199 -14.61 -7.42 -12.29
CA ILE A 199 -15.00 -6.40 -11.30
C ILE A 199 -16.03 -7.02 -10.37
N TRP A 200 -15.66 -7.17 -9.09
CA TRP A 200 -16.60 -7.55 -8.04
C TRP A 200 -16.87 -6.36 -7.14
N SER A 201 -18.08 -6.22 -6.62
CA SER A 201 -18.42 -5.16 -5.67
C SER A 201 -18.93 -5.73 -4.35
N THR A 202 -18.57 -5.07 -3.25
CA THR A 202 -19.21 -5.34 -1.96
C THR A 202 -20.58 -4.69 -1.94
N ASP A 203 -21.61 -5.48 -1.64
CA ASP A 203 -23.01 -5.05 -1.59
C ASP A 203 -23.72 -5.77 -0.43
N LEU A 204 -24.68 -5.11 0.21
CA LEU A 204 -25.50 -5.68 1.28
C LEU A 204 -26.94 -5.98 0.80
N SER A 205 -27.22 -5.78 -0.48
CA SER A 205 -28.51 -6.10 -1.09
C SER A 205 -28.74 -7.62 -1.17
N GLN A 206 -29.99 -8.00 -1.41
CA GLN A 206 -30.38 -9.41 -1.58
C GLN A 206 -29.89 -10.02 -2.91
N GLU A 207 -29.32 -9.21 -3.80
CA GLU A 207 -28.71 -9.68 -5.06
C GLU A 207 -27.27 -10.15 -4.85
N ALA A 208 -26.66 -9.81 -3.71
CA ALA A 208 -25.29 -10.20 -3.39
C ALA A 208 -25.20 -11.66 -2.93
N VAL A 209 -24.14 -12.35 -3.35
CA VAL A 209 -23.83 -13.71 -2.89
C VAL A 209 -22.85 -13.69 -1.73
N THR A 210 -22.86 -14.74 -0.91
CA THR A 210 -21.88 -14.87 0.18
C THR A 210 -20.48 -15.00 -0.40
N LEU A 211 -19.52 -14.28 0.17
CA LEU A 211 -18.11 -14.44 -0.13
C LEU A 211 -17.57 -15.70 0.56
N ASP A 212 -17.98 -16.86 0.09
CA ASP A 212 -17.48 -18.18 0.51
C ASP A 212 -17.55 -19.17 -0.67
N GLU A 213 -17.00 -20.38 -0.48
CA GLU A 213 -17.02 -21.38 -1.56
C GLU A 213 -18.44 -21.71 -2.06
N GLN A 214 -19.45 -21.63 -1.21
CA GLN A 214 -20.81 -22.00 -1.59
C GLN A 214 -21.49 -20.90 -2.39
N GLY A 215 -21.37 -19.63 -1.96
CA GLY A 215 -21.99 -18.50 -2.62
C GLY A 215 -21.32 -18.14 -3.95
N LEU A 216 -20.02 -18.41 -4.09
CA LEU A 216 -19.27 -18.03 -5.29
C LEU A 216 -19.27 -19.09 -6.40
N ARG A 217 -19.54 -20.36 -6.09
CA ARG A 217 -19.52 -21.45 -7.10
C ARG A 217 -20.69 -21.31 -8.07
N GLU A 218 -20.36 -21.33 -9.36
CA GLU A 218 -21.36 -21.44 -10.42
C GLU A 218 -21.68 -22.91 -10.73
N GLU A 219 -22.89 -23.17 -11.25
CA GLU A 219 -23.35 -24.52 -11.54
C GLU A 219 -22.48 -25.15 -12.64
N GLY A 220 -21.82 -26.27 -12.33
CA GLY A 220 -20.90 -26.96 -13.23
C GLY A 220 -19.44 -26.48 -13.17
N GLN A 221 -19.11 -25.47 -12.36
CA GLN A 221 -17.74 -25.00 -12.16
C GLN A 221 -16.96 -25.93 -11.22
N VAL A 222 -15.93 -26.58 -11.76
CA VAL A 222 -15.13 -27.58 -11.04
C VAL A 222 -13.87 -26.96 -10.41
N GLU A 223 -13.29 -25.93 -11.03
CA GLU A 223 -12.02 -25.30 -10.62
C GLU A 223 -12.11 -23.75 -10.65
N ASN A 224 -11.22 -23.10 -9.90
CA ASN A 224 -11.01 -21.64 -9.82
C ASN A 224 -12.25 -20.77 -9.58
N ILE A 225 -12.66 -20.68 -8.31
CA ILE A 225 -13.79 -19.85 -7.84
C ILE A 225 -13.49 -18.34 -7.99
N ILE A 226 -12.22 -17.96 -7.85
CA ILE A 226 -11.77 -16.58 -7.99
C ILE A 226 -11.21 -16.37 -9.41
N PRO A 227 -11.55 -15.25 -10.09
CA PRO A 227 -10.98 -14.91 -11.39
C PRO A 227 -9.45 -14.79 -11.37
N ASP A 228 -8.82 -14.94 -12.53
CA ASP A 228 -7.37 -14.75 -12.65
C ASP A 228 -6.95 -13.32 -12.30
N LYS A 229 -7.70 -12.32 -12.77
CA LYS A 229 -7.54 -10.92 -12.39
C LYS A 229 -8.84 -10.41 -11.77
N LEU A 230 -8.77 -9.95 -10.53
CA LEU A 230 -9.92 -9.50 -9.74
C LEU A 230 -9.71 -8.06 -9.25
N ALA A 231 -10.67 -7.19 -9.53
CA ALA A 231 -10.81 -5.90 -8.89
C ALA A 231 -11.99 -5.95 -7.93
N ILE A 232 -11.75 -5.78 -6.64
CA ILE A 232 -12.77 -5.78 -5.60
C ILE A 232 -13.07 -4.35 -5.17
N VAL A 233 -14.33 -3.94 -5.37
CA VAL A 233 -14.79 -2.57 -5.15
C VAL A 233 -15.48 -2.43 -3.80
N PHE A 234 -15.02 -1.44 -3.03
CA PHE A 234 -15.61 -1.01 -1.77
C PHE A 234 -16.21 0.37 -1.93
N GLY A 235 -17.48 0.50 -1.58
CA GLY A 235 -18.21 1.76 -1.68
C GLY A 235 -18.03 2.67 -0.47
N THR A 236 -18.84 3.73 -0.43
CA THR A 236 -18.83 4.71 0.66
C THR A 236 -19.38 4.14 1.96
N GLU A 237 -19.01 4.73 3.09
CA GLU A 237 -19.45 4.30 4.43
C GLU A 237 -20.97 4.40 4.63
N ALA A 238 -21.64 5.31 3.91
CA ALA A 238 -23.04 5.61 4.13
C ALA A 238 -23.99 4.81 3.22
N VAL A 239 -23.63 4.65 1.95
CA VAL A 239 -24.54 4.07 0.93
C VAL A 239 -23.94 2.91 0.15
N GLY A 240 -22.72 2.47 0.48
CA GLY A 240 -22.03 1.44 -0.28
C GLY A 240 -21.66 1.92 -1.69
N CYS A 241 -21.61 0.97 -2.62
CA CYS A 241 -21.22 1.20 -4.02
C CYS A 241 -22.30 1.98 -4.78
N SER A 242 -21.91 2.76 -5.80
CA SER A 242 -22.88 3.38 -6.72
C SER A 242 -23.67 2.33 -7.48
N THR A 243 -24.88 2.71 -7.90
CA THR A 243 -25.65 1.97 -8.89
C THR A 243 -24.81 1.65 -10.14
N GLN A 244 -24.00 2.61 -10.62
CA GLN A 244 -23.09 2.40 -11.74
C GLN A 244 -22.10 1.26 -11.49
N ILE A 245 -21.41 1.23 -10.34
CA ILE A 245 -20.53 0.10 -9.99
C ILE A 245 -21.31 -1.20 -9.89
N LEU A 246 -22.48 -1.18 -9.26
CA LEU A 246 -23.29 -2.38 -9.01
C LEU A 246 -23.81 -2.99 -10.33
N GLU A 247 -24.18 -2.17 -11.31
CA GLU A 247 -24.64 -2.59 -12.65
C GLU A 247 -23.49 -3.13 -13.49
N GLU A 248 -22.29 -2.55 -13.38
CA GLU A 248 -21.10 -2.94 -14.15
C GLU A 248 -20.27 -4.06 -13.48
N SER A 249 -20.67 -4.50 -12.29
CA SER A 249 -20.00 -5.58 -11.55
C SER A 249 -20.36 -6.94 -12.12
N ASP A 250 -19.35 -7.77 -12.39
CA ASP A 250 -19.53 -9.17 -12.76
C ASP A 250 -20.13 -10.00 -11.63
N LYS A 251 -19.86 -9.62 -10.37
CA LYS A 251 -20.39 -10.28 -9.18
C LYS A 251 -20.53 -9.30 -8.02
N ARG A 252 -21.60 -9.46 -7.24
CA ARG A 252 -21.84 -8.71 -6.00
C ARG A 252 -21.67 -9.65 -4.83
N VAL A 253 -20.84 -9.27 -3.85
CA VAL A 253 -20.45 -10.15 -2.75
C VAL A 253 -20.64 -9.49 -1.39
N TYR A 254 -20.92 -10.30 -0.37
CA TYR A 254 -21.02 -9.84 1.02
C TYR A 254 -20.36 -10.79 2.01
N LEU A 255 -19.93 -10.24 3.15
CA LEU A 255 -19.48 -11.05 4.29
C LEU A 255 -20.68 -11.41 5.17
N PRO A 256 -20.89 -12.70 5.51
CA PRO A 256 -22.00 -13.10 6.36
C PRO A 256 -21.83 -12.56 7.79
N LEU A 257 -22.71 -11.64 8.19
CA LEU A 257 -22.76 -11.08 9.54
C LEU A 257 -23.70 -11.90 10.44
N ARG A 258 -23.34 -12.06 11.72
CA ARG A 258 -24.10 -12.89 12.69
C ARG A 258 -24.65 -12.08 13.88
N GLY A 259 -24.74 -10.77 13.74
CA GLY A 259 -25.18 -9.86 14.79
C GLY A 259 -26.23 -8.87 14.30
N PHE A 260 -26.63 -7.95 15.18
CA PHE A 260 -27.62 -6.89 14.87
C PHE A 260 -27.06 -5.75 14.01
N ALA A 261 -25.73 -5.65 13.85
CA ALA A 261 -25.14 -4.62 13.02
C ALA A 261 -25.32 -4.98 11.53
N ASP A 262 -25.83 -4.02 10.76
CA ASP A 262 -26.11 -4.20 9.33
C ASP A 262 -24.84 -4.21 8.47
N SER A 263 -23.75 -3.60 8.95
CA SER A 263 -22.50 -3.48 8.21
C SER A 263 -21.28 -3.39 9.14
N LEU A 264 -20.10 -3.54 8.53
CA LEU A 264 -18.81 -3.31 9.17
C LEU A 264 -18.24 -1.96 8.75
N ASN A 265 -17.33 -1.41 9.56
CA ASN A 265 -16.52 -0.26 9.14
C ASN A 265 -15.79 -0.59 7.82
N LEU A 266 -15.73 0.39 6.91
CA LEU A 266 -15.16 0.22 5.58
C LEU A 266 -13.77 -0.41 5.58
N SER A 267 -12.84 0.10 6.39
CA SER A 267 -11.46 -0.45 6.47
C SER A 267 -11.42 -1.87 7.03
N VAL A 268 -12.31 -2.19 7.96
CA VAL A 268 -12.44 -3.55 8.54
C VAL A 268 -13.00 -4.52 7.51
N ALA A 269 -14.04 -4.11 6.77
CA ALA A 269 -14.61 -4.89 5.68
C ALA A 269 -13.55 -5.16 4.60
N THR A 270 -12.77 -4.16 4.19
CA THR A 270 -11.68 -4.32 3.23
C THR A 270 -10.66 -5.35 3.69
N ALA A 271 -10.16 -5.26 4.93
CA ALA A 271 -9.20 -6.22 5.46
C ALA A 271 -9.74 -7.65 5.49
N LEU A 272 -10.99 -7.82 5.93
CA LEU A 272 -11.61 -9.14 6.02
C LEU A 272 -11.89 -9.74 4.64
N VAL A 273 -12.41 -8.96 3.69
CA VAL A 273 -12.67 -9.44 2.32
C VAL A 273 -11.38 -9.87 1.64
N VAL A 274 -10.33 -9.04 1.67
CA VAL A 274 -9.04 -9.37 1.04
C VAL A 274 -8.42 -10.61 1.68
N HIS A 275 -8.40 -10.68 3.01
CA HIS A 275 -7.88 -11.87 3.70
C HIS A 275 -8.72 -13.13 3.41
N HIS A 276 -10.03 -12.99 3.27
CA HIS A 276 -10.90 -14.11 2.93
C HIS A 276 -10.67 -14.60 1.50
N LEU A 277 -10.45 -13.69 0.55
CA LEU A 277 -10.04 -14.03 -0.82
C LEU A 277 -8.75 -14.86 -0.83
N PHE A 278 -7.76 -14.52 -0.01
CA PHE A 278 -6.52 -15.33 0.10
C PHE A 278 -6.73 -16.71 0.73
N ILE A 279 -7.75 -16.88 1.58
CA ILE A 279 -8.12 -18.20 2.11
C ILE A 279 -8.80 -19.02 1.01
N LEU A 280 -9.68 -18.41 0.23
CA LEU A 280 -10.41 -19.06 -0.85
C LEU A 280 -9.51 -19.41 -2.04
N ASP A 281 -8.58 -18.53 -2.38
CA ASP A 281 -7.54 -18.74 -3.40
C ASP A 281 -6.15 -18.33 -2.86
N PRO A 282 -5.40 -19.28 -2.26
CA PRO A 282 -4.03 -19.04 -1.81
C PRO A 282 -3.07 -18.65 -2.94
N THR A 283 -3.41 -18.93 -4.20
CA THR A 283 -2.57 -18.59 -5.36
C THR A 283 -2.56 -17.09 -5.68
N LEU A 284 -3.42 -16.29 -5.02
CA LEU A 284 -3.37 -14.83 -5.10
C LEU A 284 -2.15 -14.24 -4.39
N VAL A 285 -1.60 -14.91 -3.38
CA VAL A 285 -0.48 -14.40 -2.58
C VAL A 285 0.83 -14.54 -3.35
N GLY A 286 1.59 -13.44 -3.50
CA GLY A 286 2.81 -13.44 -4.30
C GLY A 286 2.58 -13.53 -5.82
N ALA A 287 1.33 -13.39 -6.25
CA ALA A 287 0.92 -13.58 -7.64
C ALA A 287 1.20 -12.33 -8.49
N MET A 288 2.47 -12.19 -8.83
CA MET A 288 2.99 -11.12 -9.67
C MET A 288 3.97 -11.72 -10.67
N PRO A 289 3.84 -11.40 -11.98
CA PRO A 289 4.82 -11.78 -12.99
C PRO A 289 6.22 -11.30 -12.63
N GLU A 290 7.26 -12.06 -13.01
CA GLU A 290 8.64 -11.66 -12.71
C GLU A 290 9.03 -10.34 -13.40
N GLU A 291 8.45 -10.05 -14.57
CA GLU A 291 8.68 -8.78 -15.28
C GLU A 291 8.22 -7.57 -14.45
N GLU A 292 7.00 -7.63 -13.89
CA GLU A 292 6.48 -6.62 -12.96
C GLU A 292 7.31 -6.56 -11.68
N ARG A 293 7.71 -7.72 -11.14
CA ARG A 293 8.56 -7.78 -9.95
C ARG A 293 9.92 -7.15 -10.18
N ILE A 294 10.54 -7.34 -11.35
CA ILE A 294 11.79 -6.70 -11.76
C ILE A 294 11.63 -5.19 -11.83
N ALA A 295 10.54 -4.70 -12.42
CA ALA A 295 10.25 -3.26 -12.49
C ALA A 295 10.12 -2.64 -11.10
N LEU A 296 9.35 -3.27 -10.20
CA LEU A 296 9.22 -2.83 -8.82
C LEU A 296 10.54 -2.94 -8.06
N ARG A 297 11.32 -3.99 -8.28
CA ARG A 297 12.64 -4.17 -7.66
C ARG A 297 13.57 -3.02 -8.03
N ARG A 298 13.62 -2.65 -9.31
CA ARG A 298 14.39 -1.49 -9.78
C ARG A 298 13.95 -0.21 -9.08
N GLN A 299 12.65 0.05 -9.03
CA GLN A 299 12.11 1.24 -8.35
C GLN A 299 12.44 1.25 -6.84
N TRP A 300 12.17 0.16 -6.13
CA TRP A 300 12.33 0.05 -4.69
C TRP A 300 13.80 0.09 -4.28
N TYR A 301 14.66 -0.64 -4.99
CA TYR A 301 16.09 -0.67 -4.67
C TYR A 301 16.73 0.68 -4.97
N ALA A 302 16.35 1.34 -6.07
CA ALA A 302 16.86 2.67 -6.39
C ALA A 302 16.47 3.67 -5.32
N LYS A 303 15.19 3.66 -4.89
CA LYS A 303 14.72 4.49 -3.78
C LYS A 303 15.50 4.25 -2.49
N LEU A 304 15.71 2.98 -2.12
CA LEU A 304 16.48 2.62 -0.93
C LEU A 304 17.94 3.07 -1.02
N ALA A 305 18.54 2.96 -2.20
CA ALA A 305 19.90 3.38 -2.49
C ALA A 305 20.03 4.91 -2.44
N THR A 306 19.15 5.66 -3.09
CA THR A 306 19.12 7.14 -3.07
C THR A 306 19.12 7.69 -1.65
N GLN A 307 18.30 7.13 -0.75
CA GLN A 307 18.25 7.56 0.65
C GLN A 307 19.56 7.34 1.42
N ARG A 308 20.39 6.40 0.96
CA ARG A 308 21.60 5.92 1.65
C ARG A 308 22.90 6.45 1.04
N ILE A 309 22.89 6.76 -0.26
CA ILE A 309 24.05 7.31 -0.98
C ILE A 309 24.27 8.78 -0.63
N LEU A 310 23.21 9.54 -0.36
CA LEU A 310 23.28 10.97 0.00
C LEU A 310 24.36 11.25 1.05
N SER A 311 25.33 12.10 0.69
CA SER A 311 26.36 12.54 1.62
C SER A 311 25.76 13.42 2.74
N LYS A 312 26.53 13.67 3.80
CA LYS A 312 26.08 14.58 4.88
C LYS A 312 25.79 15.98 4.33
N SER A 313 26.61 16.47 3.40
CA SER A 313 26.39 17.77 2.73
C SER A 313 25.13 17.76 1.87
N ASP A 314 24.88 16.69 1.11
CA ASP A 314 23.69 16.60 0.26
C ASP A 314 22.42 16.54 1.09
N LYS A 315 22.44 15.83 2.23
CA LYS A 315 21.30 15.80 3.17
C LYS A 315 20.98 17.20 3.69
N VAL A 316 22.00 17.99 4.03
CA VAL A 316 21.83 19.38 4.49
C VAL A 316 21.33 20.26 3.35
N ARG A 317 21.92 20.14 2.15
CA ARG A 317 21.52 20.90 0.95
C ARG A 317 20.06 20.61 0.58
N ARG A 318 19.69 19.34 0.47
CA ARG A 318 18.32 18.89 0.19
C ARG A 318 17.33 19.41 1.23
N LYS A 319 17.66 19.33 2.52
CA LYS A 319 16.82 19.86 3.60
C LYS A 319 16.63 21.38 3.48
N ARG A 320 17.69 22.12 3.14
CA ARG A 320 17.63 23.56 2.91
C ARG A 320 16.73 23.88 1.71
N LEU A 321 16.95 23.23 0.57
CA LEU A 321 16.17 23.45 -0.65
C LEU A 321 14.68 23.17 -0.42
N ASN A 322 14.33 22.04 0.19
CA ASN A 322 12.94 21.72 0.55
C ASN A 322 12.32 22.75 1.49
N GLY A 323 13.06 23.22 2.50
CA GLY A 323 12.59 24.28 3.39
C GLY A 323 12.34 25.60 2.66
N THR A 324 13.21 25.95 1.71
CA THR A 324 13.04 27.14 0.87
C THR A 324 11.85 26.99 -0.07
N ILE A 325 11.71 25.86 -0.78
CA ILE A 325 10.58 25.60 -1.69
C ILE A 325 9.26 25.73 -0.94
N LYS A 326 9.13 25.06 0.21
CA LYS A 326 7.91 25.15 1.03
C LYS A 326 7.54 26.59 1.38
N ALA A 327 8.52 27.39 1.82
CA ALA A 327 8.28 28.79 2.17
C ALA A 327 7.90 29.64 0.94
N LEU A 328 8.45 29.33 -0.23
CA LEU A 328 8.14 30.03 -1.48
C LEU A 328 6.80 29.58 -2.07
N GLU A 329 6.38 28.33 -1.90
CA GLU A 329 5.06 27.82 -2.32
C GLU A 329 3.93 28.48 -1.53
N GLU A 330 4.15 28.79 -0.25
CA GLU A 330 3.21 29.59 0.54
C GLU A 330 3.05 31.00 -0.06
N LEU A 331 4.12 31.59 -0.62
CA LEU A 331 4.05 32.87 -1.33
C LEU A 331 3.43 32.73 -2.73
N GLU A 332 3.71 31.64 -3.45
CA GLU A 332 3.10 31.31 -4.76
C GLU A 332 1.58 31.18 -4.62
N HIS A 333 1.10 30.51 -3.56
CA HIS A 333 -0.32 30.42 -3.24
C HIS A 333 -0.92 31.81 -2.93
N HIS A 334 -0.21 32.63 -2.15
CA HIS A 334 -0.65 33.99 -1.86
C HIS A 334 -0.72 34.87 -3.12
N GLU A 335 0.22 34.72 -4.06
CA GLU A 335 0.19 35.45 -5.33
C GLU A 335 -0.95 34.99 -6.24
N ASN A 336 -1.23 33.68 -6.28
CA ASN A 336 -2.30 33.09 -7.10
C ASN A 336 -3.70 33.35 -6.54
N TYR A 337 -3.83 33.54 -5.23
CA TYR A 337 -5.11 33.73 -4.52
C TYR A 337 -5.09 34.94 -3.59
N PRO A 338 -4.86 36.16 -4.10
CA PRO A 338 -4.69 37.37 -3.29
C PRO A 338 -5.92 37.70 -2.44
N GLU A 339 -7.11 37.26 -2.85
CA GLU A 339 -8.37 37.44 -2.14
C GLU A 339 -8.47 36.70 -0.80
N GLN A 340 -7.61 35.69 -0.59
CA GLN A 340 -7.57 34.91 0.66
C GLN A 340 -6.72 35.58 1.76
N TYR A 341 -6.08 36.71 1.46
CA TYR A 341 -5.10 37.35 2.33
C TYR A 341 -5.44 38.83 2.58
N GLU A 342 -5.18 39.28 3.81
CA GLU A 342 -5.53 40.64 4.25
C GLU A 342 -4.64 41.72 3.60
N PHE A 343 -3.41 41.38 3.24
CA PHE A 343 -2.43 42.30 2.67
C PHE A 343 -1.75 41.71 1.44
N PRO A 344 -1.43 42.50 0.41
CA PRO A 344 -0.68 42.02 -0.75
C PRO A 344 0.78 41.69 -0.37
N LEU A 345 1.41 40.86 -1.20
CA LEU A 345 2.83 40.53 -1.05
C LEU A 345 3.70 41.80 -1.15
N THR A 346 4.70 41.89 -0.26
CA THR A 346 5.72 42.93 -0.32
C THR A 346 6.65 42.71 -1.53
N LYS A 347 7.32 43.78 -1.99
CA LYS A 347 8.33 43.68 -3.05
C LYS A 347 9.42 42.65 -2.73
N GLU A 348 9.85 42.57 -1.48
CA GLU A 348 10.85 41.59 -1.03
C GLU A 348 10.33 40.15 -1.12
N GLN A 349 9.05 39.91 -0.84
CA GLN A 349 8.43 38.59 -0.98
C GLN A 349 8.31 38.18 -2.46
N LEU A 350 7.95 39.10 -3.35
CA LEU A 350 7.91 38.85 -4.80
C LEU A 350 9.31 38.53 -5.36
N GLU A 351 10.34 39.27 -4.95
CA GLU A 351 11.73 38.98 -5.34
C GLU A 351 12.22 37.61 -4.85
N LYS A 352 11.75 37.14 -3.68
CA LYS A 352 12.03 35.78 -3.21
C LYS A 352 11.28 34.74 -4.04
N LEU A 353 10.02 34.99 -4.36
CA LEU A 353 9.18 34.11 -5.17
C LEU A 353 9.75 33.88 -6.57
N HIS A 354 10.33 34.91 -7.20
CA HIS A 354 11.03 34.77 -8.49
C HIS A 354 12.18 33.73 -8.48
N LYS A 355 12.70 33.37 -7.31
CA LYS A 355 13.75 32.34 -7.18
C LYS A 355 13.19 30.92 -7.17
N LEU A 356 11.88 30.73 -6.98
CA LEU A 356 11.25 29.42 -6.83
C LEU A 356 11.56 28.46 -7.99
N PRO A 357 11.49 28.85 -9.29
CA PRO A 357 11.83 27.95 -10.39
C PRO A 357 13.29 27.48 -10.34
N ALA A 358 14.22 28.37 -9.99
CA ALA A 358 15.64 28.04 -9.89
C ALA A 358 15.92 27.08 -8.71
N VAL A 359 15.27 27.30 -7.56
CA VAL A 359 15.41 26.42 -6.39
C VAL A 359 14.79 25.04 -6.65
N ARG A 360 13.63 24.97 -7.33
CA ARG A 360 13.02 23.70 -7.80
C ARG A 360 13.98 22.94 -8.71
N LYS A 361 14.57 23.62 -9.69
CA LYS A 361 15.56 23.02 -10.59
C LYS A 361 16.79 22.51 -9.85
N GLU A 362 17.35 23.29 -8.93
CA GLU A 362 18.52 22.86 -8.14
C GLU A 362 18.23 21.59 -7.31
N LEU A 363 17.02 21.48 -6.74
CA LEU A 363 16.61 20.27 -6.03
C LEU A 363 16.47 19.09 -6.99
N GLN A 364 15.83 19.30 -8.14
CA GLN A 364 15.65 18.27 -9.16
C GLN A 364 16.99 17.74 -9.67
N ASP A 365 17.93 18.62 -10.03
CA ASP A 365 19.26 18.24 -10.50
C ASP A 365 20.01 17.40 -9.45
N LEU A 366 19.90 17.76 -8.16
CA LEU A 366 20.47 16.98 -7.06
C LEU A 366 19.81 15.60 -6.92
N GLU A 367 18.48 15.52 -7.06
CA GLU A 367 17.75 14.26 -6.95
C GLU A 367 18.04 13.33 -8.13
N ASP A 368 18.14 13.87 -9.35
CA ASP A 368 18.47 13.14 -10.57
C ASP A 368 19.90 12.59 -10.54
N GLU A 369 20.87 13.40 -10.11
CA GLU A 369 22.27 12.96 -9.97
C GLU A 369 22.39 11.78 -9.01
N VAL A 370 21.74 11.88 -7.84
CA VAL A 370 21.78 10.83 -6.82
C VAL A 370 21.01 9.59 -7.31
N TYR A 371 19.90 9.77 -8.01
CA TYR A 371 19.11 8.67 -8.56
C TYR A 371 19.87 7.92 -9.66
N ALA A 372 20.61 8.61 -10.53
CA ALA A 372 21.48 7.97 -11.53
C ALA A 372 22.57 7.10 -10.88
N LYS A 373 23.23 7.62 -9.83
CA LYS A 373 24.19 6.85 -9.02
C LYS A 373 23.52 5.64 -8.35
N ALA A 374 22.31 5.82 -7.83
CA ALA A 374 21.53 4.75 -7.22
C ALA A 374 21.18 3.63 -8.21
N LEU A 375 20.71 3.98 -9.42
CA LEU A 375 20.42 3.02 -10.49
C LEU A 375 21.65 2.19 -10.87
N SER A 376 22.79 2.86 -11.08
CA SER A 376 24.05 2.16 -11.37
C SER A 376 24.43 1.18 -10.25
N ALA A 377 24.25 1.58 -8.99
CA ALA A 377 24.61 0.75 -7.84
C ALA A 377 23.73 -0.51 -7.69
N ILE A 378 22.53 -0.55 -8.28
CA ILE A 378 21.57 -1.65 -8.09
C ILE A 378 21.42 -2.58 -9.30
N GLU A 379 22.03 -2.28 -10.44
CA GLU A 379 21.69 -2.92 -11.72
C GLU A 379 21.79 -4.46 -11.70
N ASP A 380 22.86 -5.00 -11.11
CA ASP A 380 23.02 -6.45 -10.89
C ASP A 380 22.00 -7.01 -9.89
N LEU A 381 21.67 -6.26 -8.83
CA LEU A 381 20.72 -6.67 -7.78
C LEU A 381 19.29 -6.77 -8.31
N VAL A 382 18.95 -6.07 -9.40
CA VAL A 382 17.63 -6.16 -10.04
C VAL A 382 17.39 -7.55 -10.62
N HIS A 383 18.42 -8.18 -11.17
CA HIS A 383 18.34 -9.51 -11.78
C HIS A 383 18.85 -10.62 -10.86
N SER A 384 19.68 -10.28 -9.87
CA SER A 384 20.23 -11.20 -8.87
C SER A 384 20.00 -10.63 -7.47
N PRO A 385 18.74 -10.65 -6.97
CA PRO A 385 18.42 -10.09 -5.66
C PRO A 385 19.09 -10.87 -4.53
N PRO A 386 19.37 -10.22 -3.39
CA PRO A 386 19.83 -10.93 -2.21
C PRO A 386 18.76 -11.89 -1.70
N GLU A 387 19.18 -12.88 -0.93
CA GLU A 387 18.26 -13.82 -0.29
C GLU A 387 17.24 -13.08 0.60
N PRO A 388 15.93 -13.30 0.41
CA PRO A 388 14.89 -12.56 1.12
C PRO A 388 14.85 -12.89 2.60
N ILE A 389 14.34 -11.94 3.38
CA ILE A 389 13.76 -12.29 4.69
C ILE A 389 12.48 -13.07 4.42
N GLN A 390 12.44 -14.30 4.92
CA GLN A 390 11.29 -15.20 4.76
C GLN A 390 10.25 -14.98 5.87
N ASP A 391 10.70 -14.58 7.05
CA ASP A 391 9.83 -14.24 8.16
C ASP A 391 9.95 -12.76 8.51
N MET A 392 8.94 -12.01 8.06
CA MET A 392 8.86 -10.56 8.21
C MET A 392 8.44 -10.12 9.62
N ARG A 393 8.16 -11.07 10.53
CA ARG A 393 7.89 -10.73 11.93
C ARG A 393 9.12 -10.08 12.54
N ARG A 394 8.87 -9.09 13.40
CA ARG A 394 9.96 -8.46 14.13
C ARG A 394 10.62 -9.48 15.05
N HIS A 395 11.94 -9.41 15.15
CA HIS A 395 12.71 -10.17 16.12
C HIS A 395 12.11 -10.07 17.53
N ASP A 396 12.21 -11.13 18.33
CA ASP A 396 11.60 -11.19 19.67
C ASP A 396 12.15 -10.12 20.63
N ASP A 397 13.33 -9.56 20.38
CA ASP A 397 13.85 -8.41 21.12
C ASP A 397 12.91 -7.18 21.07
N HIS A 398 12.11 -7.06 20.00
CA HIS A 398 11.09 -6.02 19.88
C HIS A 398 9.82 -6.30 20.70
N ARG A 399 9.68 -7.48 21.31
CA ARG A 399 8.58 -7.77 22.25
C ARG A 399 8.82 -7.16 23.63
N GLN A 400 10.04 -6.75 23.93
CA GLN A 400 10.30 -5.91 25.09
C GLN A 400 9.75 -4.51 24.80
N THR A 401 8.72 -4.11 25.54
CA THR A 401 8.15 -2.76 25.42
C THR A 401 9.15 -1.74 25.93
N TYR A 402 9.76 -1.04 25.00
CA TYR A 402 10.67 0.04 25.32
C TYR A 402 9.92 1.36 25.37
N THR A 403 10.03 2.07 26.47
CA THR A 403 9.55 3.45 26.55
C THR A 403 10.68 4.40 26.15
N GLY A 404 10.35 5.33 25.26
CA GLY A 404 11.28 6.38 24.87
C GLY A 404 11.71 7.19 26.09
N ARG A 405 12.98 7.62 26.14
CA ARG A 405 13.52 8.40 27.28
C ARG A 405 12.65 9.61 27.62
N ASN A 406 12.11 10.29 26.62
CA ASN A 406 11.24 11.46 26.81
C ASN A 406 9.83 11.07 27.32
N THR A 407 9.30 9.93 26.90
CA THR A 407 8.02 9.39 27.39
C THR A 407 8.12 8.97 28.86
N LYS A 408 9.24 8.34 29.26
CA LYS A 408 9.52 8.05 30.68
C LYS A 408 9.57 9.33 31.51
N LYS A 409 10.25 10.36 31.02
CA LYS A 409 10.34 11.66 31.71
C LYS A 409 8.98 12.35 31.87
N LYS A 410 8.09 12.23 30.88
CA LYS A 410 6.75 12.86 30.91
C LYS A 410 5.70 12.05 31.67
N GLY A 411 5.80 10.72 31.69
CA GLY A 411 4.76 9.84 32.19
C GLY A 411 4.89 9.41 33.66
N GLY A 412 5.88 9.91 34.40
CA GLY A 412 6.02 9.63 35.84
C GLY A 412 6.24 8.15 36.19
N GLU A 413 5.77 7.73 37.37
CA GLU A 413 5.91 6.35 37.91
C GLU A 413 5.34 5.27 36.99
N ALA A 414 4.31 5.57 36.19
CA ALA A 414 3.64 4.59 35.34
C ALA A 414 4.58 3.92 34.31
N TRP A 415 5.72 4.55 33.99
CA TRP A 415 6.67 4.07 32.99
C TRP A 415 8.09 3.88 33.53
N SER A 416 8.30 4.06 34.84
CA SER A 416 9.62 4.00 35.49
C SER A 416 10.27 2.62 35.34
N ASN A 417 9.47 1.57 35.53
CA ASN A 417 9.88 0.15 35.49
C ASN A 417 9.98 -0.45 34.09
N MET A 418 9.54 0.26 33.04
CA MET A 418 9.68 -0.28 31.68
C MET A 418 11.14 -0.20 31.20
N PRO A 419 11.65 -1.14 30.40
CA PRO A 419 12.99 -1.02 29.85
C PRO A 419 13.10 0.23 28.94
N ALA A 420 14.24 0.94 29.01
CA ALA A 420 14.47 2.08 28.14
C ALA A 420 14.88 1.61 26.74
N THR A 421 14.43 2.29 25.67
CA THR A 421 14.85 1.97 24.29
C THR A 421 16.38 1.87 24.22
N ARG A 422 16.89 0.65 24.07
CA ARG A 422 18.31 0.42 23.85
C ARG A 422 18.62 0.84 22.43
N TYR A 423 19.54 1.78 22.27
CA TYR A 423 20.11 2.06 20.97
C TYR A 423 21.04 0.90 20.65
N VAL A 424 20.62 0.01 19.76
CA VAL A 424 21.51 -0.99 19.17
C VAL A 424 22.28 -0.27 18.08
N ASP A 425 23.59 -0.16 18.26
CA ASP A 425 24.46 0.43 17.25
C ASP A 425 24.57 -0.57 16.08
N THR A 426 23.92 -0.28 14.96
CA THR A 426 23.91 -1.13 13.75
C THR A 426 25.14 -0.89 12.88
N SER A 427 26.27 -0.48 13.47
CA SER A 427 27.44 0.04 12.75
C SER A 427 28.19 -0.99 11.89
N ASN A 428 27.97 -2.30 12.11
CA ASN A 428 28.66 -3.38 11.39
C ASN A 428 27.90 -3.94 10.17
N SER A 429 26.66 -3.54 9.91
CA SER A 429 25.82 -4.04 8.81
C SER A 429 25.12 -2.91 8.04
N ASP A 430 25.79 -1.76 7.91
CA ASP A 430 25.17 -0.57 7.34
C ASP A 430 24.89 -0.74 5.84
N THR A 431 23.62 -0.92 5.49
CA THR A 431 23.16 -0.93 4.08
C THR A 431 23.62 0.34 3.33
N ALA A 432 23.95 1.43 4.05
CA ALA A 432 24.52 2.63 3.44
C ALA A 432 26.00 2.54 3.07
N SER A 433 26.84 1.77 3.77
CA SER A 433 28.20 1.50 3.26
C SER A 433 28.12 0.63 2.02
N PHE A 434 27.27 -0.41 2.04
CA PHE A 434 27.04 -1.29 0.89
C PHE A 434 26.75 -0.53 -0.41
N PHE A 435 25.78 0.40 -0.42
CA PHE A 435 25.50 1.18 -1.63
C PHE A 435 26.62 2.15 -2.01
N ARG A 436 27.26 2.81 -1.03
CA ARG A 436 28.34 3.77 -1.31
C ARG A 436 29.57 3.09 -1.91
N ASP A 437 29.90 1.90 -1.43
CA ASP A 437 31.03 1.13 -1.95
C ASP A 437 30.76 0.65 -3.38
N ARG A 438 29.51 0.30 -3.69
CA ARG A 438 29.09 -0.05 -5.05
C ARG A 438 29.13 1.13 -6.02
N VAL A 439 28.70 2.33 -5.58
CA VAL A 439 28.85 3.56 -6.38
C VAL A 439 30.31 3.81 -6.72
N LYS A 440 31.21 3.78 -5.71
CA LYS A 440 32.66 3.97 -5.92
C LYS A 440 33.26 2.93 -6.86
N ALA A 441 32.89 1.66 -6.69
CA ALA A 441 33.38 0.57 -7.53
C ALA A 441 32.94 0.73 -9.00
N ASN A 442 31.74 1.26 -9.23
CA ASN A 442 31.26 1.54 -10.58
C ASN A 442 31.93 2.78 -11.18
N GLU A 443 32.12 3.86 -10.42
CA GLU A 443 32.85 5.05 -10.88
C GLU A 443 34.28 4.71 -11.30
N MET A 444 34.98 3.85 -10.56
CA MET A 444 36.33 3.37 -10.91
C MET A 444 36.40 2.56 -12.21
N LYS A 445 35.31 1.88 -12.61
CA LYS A 445 35.26 1.08 -13.86
C LYS A 445 35.12 1.94 -15.12
N TYR A 446 34.62 3.16 -14.99
CA TYR A 446 34.45 4.09 -16.12
C TYR A 446 35.67 5.00 -16.33
N ASP A 447 36.61 5.01 -15.39
CA ASP A 447 37.84 5.83 -15.42
C ASP A 447 39.08 5.04 -15.93
N THR A 448 38.90 3.75 -16.24
CA THR A 448 39.89 2.83 -16.84
C THR A 448 39.41 2.35 -18.20
#